data_AF-A0A7J6SZR9-F1
#
_entry.id   AF-A0A7J6SZR9-F1
#
_cell.length_a   1.000
_cell.length_b   1.000
_cell.length_c   1.000
_cell.angle_alpha   90.00
_cell.angle_beta   90.00
_cell.angle_gamma   90.00
#
_symmetry.space_group_name_H-M   'P 1'
#
loop_
_entity.id
_entity.type
_entity.pdbx_description
1 polymer ?
#
loop_
_entity_poly.entity_id
_entity_poly.type
_entity_poly.pdbx_seq_one_letter_code
_entity_poly.pdbx_strand_id
1 'polypeptide(L)'
;MLRESLLVLRDLSTAPWSVLLTSGPVLTISVILITILLFCALHKLTVQQRVPHIREGDGSGEAQSEEKSKEYPSRYPAVDYWRGMCISFVVMYHMVGNFRINGLIPSGFRGVAGVAMLQVCVGLSQALANRGRVIRWKGVVHRTMKLALFAAMLSAYTFENLLRTEQRVTVLVLAPSLLRRFYRFPESPIVFGALHCICLNSLLCLPFVKYPHLALPGFLFCQLYTMLIGTFPLEVDIDRPSLDVMPWFSNLGFCLLGVWLHDRQVHTIESLRLFPFRTRVPFEESVFCTLGRWSLVVYLCHEMVFVPLTLAVKQWKPQAVA
;
A
#
# COMPACT_ATOMS: atom_id res chain seq x y z
N MET A 1 25.65 -21.91 -14.13
CA MET A 1 24.64 -21.39 -13.18
C MET A 1 24.50 -22.25 -11.94
N LEU A 2 24.10 -23.53 -12.00
CA LEU A 2 23.84 -24.33 -10.79
C LEU A 2 25.06 -24.47 -9.84
N ARG A 3 26.26 -24.63 -10.39
CA ARG A 3 27.51 -24.76 -9.61
C ARG A 3 27.91 -23.46 -8.90
N GLU A 4 27.64 -22.31 -9.53
CA GLU A 4 27.85 -20.97 -8.97
C GLU A 4 26.84 -20.70 -7.84
N SER A 5 25.57 -21.08 -8.05
CA SER A 5 24.53 -20.97 -7.01
C SER A 5 24.82 -21.84 -5.78
N LEU A 6 25.42 -23.02 -5.97
CA LEU A 6 25.80 -23.91 -4.87
C LEU A 6 27.03 -23.42 -4.09
N LEU A 7 27.97 -22.73 -4.74
CA LEU A 7 29.12 -22.10 -4.07
C LEU A 7 28.67 -20.94 -3.17
N VAL A 8 27.74 -20.11 -3.64
CA VAL A 8 27.15 -19.02 -2.83
C VAL A 8 26.42 -19.57 -1.59
N LEU A 9 25.69 -20.68 -1.73
CA LEU A 9 25.00 -21.32 -0.61
C LEU A 9 25.96 -21.98 0.40
N ARG A 10 27.10 -22.50 -0.06
CA ARG A 10 28.14 -23.08 0.81
C ARG A 10 28.84 -22.00 1.64
N ASP A 11 29.19 -20.87 1.03
CA ASP A 11 29.81 -19.74 1.75
C ASP A 11 28.85 -19.09 2.76
N LEU A 12 27.54 -19.10 2.48
CA LEU A 12 26.50 -18.70 3.42
C LEU A 12 26.42 -19.63 4.65
N SER A 13 26.74 -20.92 4.51
CA SER A 13 26.66 -21.90 5.61
C SER A 13 27.81 -21.80 6.61
N THR A 14 28.95 -21.23 6.19
CA THR A 14 30.16 -21.10 7.02
C THR A 14 30.36 -19.70 7.60
N ALA A 15 29.54 -18.73 7.18
CA ALA A 15 29.60 -17.37 7.72
C ALA A 15 29.18 -17.36 9.21
N PRO A 16 29.89 -16.63 10.09
CA PRO A 16 29.50 -16.51 11.49
C PRO A 16 28.06 -15.98 11.58
N TRP A 17 27.23 -16.57 12.43
CA TRP A 17 25.84 -16.14 12.61
C TRP A 17 25.72 -14.64 12.96
N SER A 18 26.76 -14.04 13.57
CA SER A 18 26.85 -12.60 13.81
C SER A 18 26.98 -11.76 12.52
N VAL A 19 27.60 -12.28 11.46
CA VAL A 19 27.70 -11.65 10.13
C VAL A 19 26.38 -11.84 9.37
N LEU A 20 25.73 -12.99 9.52
CA LEU A 20 24.39 -13.22 8.95
C LEU A 20 23.35 -12.31 9.61
N LEU A 21 23.30 -12.22 10.94
CA LEU A 21 22.38 -11.34 11.68
C LEU A 21 22.62 -9.84 11.42
N THR A 22 23.85 -9.44 11.06
CA THR A 22 24.17 -8.06 10.67
C THR A 22 24.09 -7.82 9.16
N SER A 23 23.93 -8.88 8.35
CA SER A 23 23.69 -8.74 6.93
C SER A 23 22.30 -8.15 6.71
N GLY A 24 22.23 -7.06 5.93
CA GLY A 24 20.97 -6.37 5.58
C GLY A 24 19.81 -7.31 5.18
N PRO A 25 20.03 -8.45 4.49
CA PRO A 25 18.97 -9.41 4.18
C PRO A 25 18.32 -10.05 5.41
N VAL A 26 19.07 -10.44 6.44
CA VAL A 26 18.50 -11.12 7.62
C VAL A 26 17.69 -10.15 8.47
N LEU A 27 18.15 -8.90 8.61
CA LEU A 27 17.38 -7.85 9.29
C LEU A 27 16.09 -7.55 8.51
N THR A 28 16.17 -7.45 7.19
CA THR A 28 15.01 -7.23 6.30
C THR A 28 14.00 -8.37 6.43
N ILE A 29 14.47 -9.63 6.38
CA ILE A 29 13.64 -10.82 6.56
C ILE A 29 13.02 -10.84 7.97
N SER A 30 13.77 -10.46 9.01
CA SER A 30 13.28 -10.39 10.39
C SER A 30 12.22 -9.32 10.58
N VAL A 31 12.36 -8.13 9.98
CA VAL A 31 11.35 -7.07 10.03
C VAL A 31 10.10 -7.46 9.24
N ILE A 32 10.25 -8.11 8.09
CA ILE A 32 9.12 -8.68 7.33
C ILE A 32 8.40 -9.73 8.18
N LEU A 33 9.14 -10.65 8.80
CA LEU A 33 8.59 -11.68 9.68
C LEU A 33 7.89 -11.08 10.89
N ILE A 34 8.48 -10.10 11.58
CA ILE A 34 7.86 -9.41 12.72
C ILE A 34 6.59 -8.70 12.27
N THR A 35 6.60 -8.02 11.12
CA THR A 35 5.43 -7.34 10.57
C THR A 35 4.32 -8.36 10.26
N ILE A 36 4.65 -9.47 9.61
CA ILE A 36 3.73 -10.58 9.34
C ILE A 36 3.18 -11.17 10.65
N LEU A 37 4.04 -11.41 11.65
CA LEU A 37 3.65 -11.94 12.96
C LEU A 37 2.75 -10.98 13.74
N LEU A 38 3.02 -9.68 13.70
CA LEU A 38 2.18 -8.64 14.29
C LEU A 38 0.80 -8.63 13.64
N PHE A 39 0.75 -8.75 12.30
CA PHE A 39 -0.50 -8.88 11.56
C PHE A 39 -1.25 -10.17 11.86
N CYS A 40 -0.55 -11.30 12.01
CA CYS A 40 -1.14 -12.57 12.44
C CYS A 40 -1.70 -12.50 13.87
N ALA A 41 -1.04 -11.79 14.78
CA ALA A 41 -1.53 -11.56 16.14
C ALA A 41 -2.80 -10.69 16.14
N LEU A 42 -2.79 -9.57 15.40
CA LEU A 42 -3.96 -8.71 15.21
C LEU A 42 -5.13 -9.45 14.54
N HIS A 43 -4.84 -10.36 13.61
CA HIS A 43 -5.83 -11.25 13.00
C HIS A 43 -6.49 -12.17 14.03
N LYS A 44 -5.70 -12.86 14.87
CA LYS A 44 -6.26 -13.73 15.91
C LYS A 44 -7.15 -12.96 16.90
N LEU A 45 -6.74 -11.75 17.29
CA LEU A 45 -7.55 -10.89 18.16
C LEU A 45 -8.87 -10.46 17.50
N THR A 46 -8.87 -10.17 16.20
CA THR A 46 -10.09 -9.78 15.47
C THR A 46 -11.01 -10.95 15.14
N VAL A 47 -10.48 -12.17 14.97
CA VAL A 47 -11.29 -13.39 14.81
C VAL A 47 -11.93 -13.82 16.14
N GLN A 48 -11.21 -13.73 17.26
CA GLN A 48 -11.76 -14.04 18.59
C GLN A 48 -12.93 -13.14 18.99
N GLN A 49 -13.00 -11.91 18.46
CA GLN A 49 -14.12 -10.99 18.68
C GLN A 49 -15.34 -11.25 17.78
N ARG A 50 -15.24 -12.14 16.78
CA ARG A 50 -16.35 -12.50 15.88
C ARG A 50 -16.87 -13.90 16.17
N VAL A 51 -17.19 -14.19 17.44
CA VAL A 51 -18.10 -15.29 17.74
C VAL A 51 -19.48 -14.85 17.26
N PRO A 52 -20.04 -15.46 16.20
CA PRO A 52 -21.36 -15.09 15.74
C PRO A 52 -22.36 -15.47 16.85
N HIS A 53 -23.14 -14.49 17.30
CA HIS A 53 -24.47 -14.78 17.84
C HIS A 53 -25.28 -15.38 16.68
N ILE A 54 -25.15 -16.69 16.48
CA ILE A 54 -26.11 -17.46 15.69
C ILE A 54 -27.39 -17.37 16.49
N ARG A 55 -28.25 -16.42 16.09
CA ARG A 55 -29.62 -16.37 16.55
C ARG A 55 -30.33 -17.52 15.85
N GLU A 56 -30.47 -18.63 16.57
CA GLU A 56 -31.50 -19.64 16.30
C GLU A 56 -32.85 -18.91 16.41
N GLY A 57 -33.30 -18.34 15.29
CA GLY A 57 -34.61 -17.75 15.15
C GLY A 57 -35.52 -18.78 14.51
N ASP A 58 -36.25 -19.50 15.36
CA ASP A 58 -37.35 -20.38 14.99
C ASP A 58 -38.33 -19.71 14.02
N GLY A 59 -38.78 -20.49 13.05
CA GLY A 59 -39.64 -20.03 11.98
C GLY A 59 -41.07 -19.73 12.40
N SER A 60 -41.74 -18.91 11.60
CA SER A 60 -43.09 -19.20 11.09
C SER A 60 -43.48 -18.15 10.06
N GLY A 61 -43.72 -18.66 8.86
CA GLY A 61 -44.42 -18.11 7.69
C GLY A 61 -44.95 -16.68 7.70
N GLU A 62 -44.56 -15.94 6.67
CA GLU A 62 -45.51 -15.13 5.90
C GLU A 62 -45.02 -15.03 4.45
N ALA A 63 -45.85 -15.47 3.51
CA ALA A 63 -45.59 -15.43 2.08
C ALA A 63 -45.75 -13.98 1.58
N GLN A 64 -44.72 -13.16 1.77
CA GLN A 64 -44.62 -11.85 1.14
C GLN A 64 -43.90 -11.98 -0.20
N SER A 65 -44.54 -11.41 -1.22
CA SER A 65 -44.19 -11.42 -2.65
C SER A 65 -42.69 -11.38 -2.93
N GLU A 66 -42.21 -12.39 -3.66
CA GLU A 66 -40.83 -12.67 -4.06
C GLU A 66 -40.24 -11.66 -5.06
N GLU A 67 -40.30 -10.36 -4.79
CA GLU A 67 -39.22 -9.48 -5.26
C GLU A 67 -38.06 -9.63 -4.27
N LYS A 68 -37.47 -10.83 -4.29
CA LYS A 68 -36.30 -11.19 -3.48
C LYS A 68 -35.15 -10.35 -3.99
N SER A 69 -35.06 -9.12 -3.48
CA SER A 69 -33.99 -8.19 -3.78
C SER A 69 -32.71 -8.99 -3.66
N LYS A 70 -31.98 -9.17 -4.77
CA LYS A 70 -30.74 -9.95 -4.77
C LYS A 70 -29.87 -9.36 -3.66
N GLU A 71 -29.79 -10.05 -2.53
CA GLU A 71 -29.02 -9.60 -1.39
C GLU A 71 -27.57 -9.80 -1.79
N TYR A 72 -27.00 -8.74 -2.33
CA TYR A 72 -25.63 -8.79 -2.75
C TYR A 72 -24.75 -8.96 -1.51
N PRO A 73 -23.69 -9.77 -1.59
CA PRO A 73 -22.77 -9.89 -0.47
C PRO A 73 -22.23 -8.51 -0.09
N SER A 74 -22.21 -8.25 1.22
CA SER A 74 -21.70 -7.02 1.81
C SER A 74 -20.22 -6.81 1.45
N ARG A 75 -19.49 -7.89 1.10
CA ARG A 75 -18.05 -7.87 0.88
C ARG A 75 -17.60 -8.87 -0.19
N TYR A 76 -16.50 -8.55 -0.87
CA TYR A 76 -15.86 -9.42 -1.86
C TYR A 76 -14.46 -9.84 -1.39
N PRO A 77 -14.30 -11.07 -0.87
CA PRO A 77 -13.03 -11.55 -0.34
C PRO A 77 -11.87 -11.48 -1.34
N ALA A 78 -12.11 -11.75 -2.63
CA ALA A 78 -11.07 -11.66 -3.65
C ALA A 78 -10.49 -10.23 -3.76
N VAL A 79 -11.35 -9.21 -3.69
CA VAL A 79 -10.92 -7.80 -3.74
C VAL A 79 -10.11 -7.43 -2.50
N ASP A 80 -10.56 -7.87 -1.32
CA ASP A 80 -9.80 -7.71 -0.09
C ASP A 80 -8.42 -8.40 -0.20
N TYR A 81 -8.37 -9.63 -0.70
CA TYR A 81 -7.11 -10.36 -0.91
C TYR A 81 -6.12 -9.59 -1.80
N TRP A 82 -6.58 -9.15 -2.99
CA TRP A 82 -5.73 -8.38 -3.92
C TRP A 82 -5.25 -7.08 -3.30
N ARG A 83 -6.13 -6.34 -2.60
CA ARG A 83 -5.74 -5.14 -1.85
C ARG A 83 -4.70 -5.44 -0.78
N GLY A 84 -4.85 -6.55 -0.07
CA GLY A 84 -3.92 -7.03 0.94
C GLY A 84 -2.53 -7.34 0.40
N MET A 85 -2.47 -8.00 -0.75
CA MET A 85 -1.20 -8.21 -1.44
C MET A 85 -0.59 -6.89 -1.91
N CYS A 86 -1.37 -6.00 -2.53
CA CYS A 86 -0.89 -4.69 -2.98
C CYS A 86 -0.30 -3.89 -1.83
N ILE A 87 -1.02 -3.79 -0.71
CA ILE A 87 -0.52 -3.03 0.43
C ILE A 87 0.74 -3.66 1.03
N SER A 88 0.83 -4.99 1.04
CA SER A 88 2.05 -5.70 1.47
C SER A 88 3.25 -5.36 0.58
N PHE A 89 3.05 -5.31 -0.75
CA PHE A 89 4.09 -4.90 -1.69
C PHE A 89 4.52 -3.44 -1.51
N VAL A 90 3.56 -2.54 -1.26
CA VAL A 90 3.86 -1.13 -0.95
C VAL A 90 4.68 -1.03 0.33
N VAL A 91 4.22 -1.64 1.42
CA VAL A 91 4.93 -1.67 2.71
C VAL A 91 6.36 -2.19 2.54
N MET A 92 6.54 -3.29 1.80
CA MET A 92 7.87 -3.84 1.50
C MET A 92 8.71 -2.89 0.64
N TYR A 93 8.12 -2.25 -0.38
CA TYR A 93 8.80 -1.29 -1.23
C TYR A 93 9.31 -0.08 -0.43
N HIS A 94 8.47 0.51 0.43
CA HIS A 94 8.85 1.63 1.29
C HIS A 94 9.91 1.22 2.32
N MET A 95 9.80 0.02 2.89
CA MET A 95 10.82 -0.50 3.81
C MET A 95 12.19 -0.64 3.12
N VAL A 96 12.22 -1.25 1.93
CA VAL A 96 13.44 -1.39 1.12
C VAL A 96 13.99 -0.01 0.70
N GLY A 97 13.10 0.91 0.28
CA GLY A 97 13.46 2.29 -0.05
C GLY A 97 14.12 3.01 1.13
N ASN A 98 13.52 2.93 2.32
CA ASN A 98 14.06 3.51 3.55
C ASN A 98 15.41 2.91 3.94
N PHE A 99 15.59 1.59 3.83
CA PHE A 99 16.89 0.97 4.03
C PHE A 99 17.94 1.46 3.03
N ARG A 100 17.58 1.65 1.77
CA ARG A 100 18.49 2.16 0.73
C ARG A 100 18.93 3.60 1.00
N ILE A 101 18.00 4.49 1.34
CA ILE A 101 18.30 5.90 1.64
C ILE A 101 19.24 6.01 2.84
N ASN A 102 19.10 5.10 3.80
CA ASN A 102 19.96 5.03 4.98
C ASN A 102 21.29 4.29 4.74
N GLY A 103 21.58 3.84 3.51
CA GLY A 103 22.81 3.14 3.16
C GLY A 103 22.93 1.73 3.77
N LEU A 104 21.80 1.11 4.12
CA LEU A 104 21.75 -0.22 4.72
C LEU A 104 21.70 -1.35 3.68
N ILE A 105 21.28 -1.05 2.44
CA ILE A 105 21.24 -1.99 1.32
C ILE A 105 21.73 -1.34 0.00
N PRO A 106 22.23 -2.12 -0.98
CA PRO A 106 22.70 -1.60 -2.27
C PRO A 106 21.60 -0.90 -3.10
N SER A 107 22.01 0.05 -3.93
CA SER A 107 21.11 0.90 -4.72
C SER A 107 20.43 0.23 -5.94
N GLY A 108 20.72 -1.04 -6.21
CA GLY A 108 20.29 -1.75 -7.42
C GLY A 108 18.82 -2.19 -7.47
N PHE A 109 18.07 -2.14 -6.36
CA PHE A 109 16.68 -2.61 -6.34
C PHE A 109 15.73 -1.55 -6.93
N ARG A 110 15.01 -1.92 -8.00
CA ARG A 110 13.94 -1.11 -8.64
C ARG A 110 12.64 -1.91 -8.61
N GLY A 111 11.68 -1.52 -7.77
CA GLY A 111 10.35 -2.12 -7.74
C GLY A 111 9.30 -1.11 -8.22
N VAL A 112 8.47 -1.46 -9.22
CA VAL A 112 7.45 -0.54 -9.77
C VAL A 112 6.06 -1.21 -9.93
N ALA A 113 5.96 -2.54 -9.84
CA ALA A 113 4.72 -3.25 -10.18
C ALA A 113 3.57 -3.11 -9.14
N GLY A 114 3.89 -2.95 -7.85
CA GLY A 114 2.87 -2.97 -6.78
C GLY A 114 1.90 -1.79 -6.82
N VAL A 115 2.38 -0.64 -7.30
CA VAL A 115 1.63 0.60 -7.44
C VAL A 115 0.48 0.47 -8.43
N ALA A 116 0.75 -0.06 -9.62
CA ALA A 116 -0.25 -0.20 -10.68
C ALA A 116 -1.42 -1.08 -10.22
N MET A 117 -1.10 -2.20 -9.56
CA MET A 117 -2.12 -3.11 -9.03
C MET A 117 -2.95 -2.46 -7.92
N LEU A 118 -2.35 -1.62 -7.07
CA LEU A 118 -3.09 -0.84 -6.07
C LEU A 118 -4.13 0.07 -6.74
N GLN A 119 -3.76 0.77 -7.81
CA GLN A 119 -4.70 1.64 -8.55
C GLN A 119 -5.81 0.85 -9.24
N VAL A 120 -5.51 -0.32 -9.80
CA VAL A 120 -6.54 -1.25 -10.30
C VAL A 120 -7.53 -1.60 -9.17
N CYS A 121 -7.03 -1.90 -7.97
CA CYS A 121 -7.89 -2.19 -6.82
C CYS A 121 -8.73 -0.99 -6.36
N VAL A 122 -8.20 0.23 -6.47
CA VAL A 122 -8.94 1.48 -6.18
C VAL A 122 -10.11 1.63 -7.16
N GLY A 123 -9.87 1.51 -8.46
CA GLY A 123 -10.92 1.57 -9.48
C GLY A 123 -12.00 0.51 -9.31
N LEU A 124 -11.58 -0.74 -9.06
CA LEU A 124 -12.47 -1.87 -8.79
C LEU A 124 -13.33 -1.60 -7.53
N SER A 125 -12.72 -1.13 -6.45
CA SER A 125 -13.42 -0.78 -5.20
C SER A 125 -14.40 0.38 -5.39
N GLN A 126 -14.07 1.36 -6.24
CA GLN A 126 -14.94 2.49 -6.52
C GLN A 126 -16.17 2.08 -7.31
N ALA A 127 -16.01 1.21 -8.30
CA ALA A 127 -17.12 0.63 -9.05
C ALA A 127 -18.04 -0.23 -8.16
N LEU A 128 -17.45 -1.03 -7.28
CA LEU A 128 -18.18 -1.84 -6.29
C LEU A 128 -18.95 -1.00 -5.25
N ALA A 129 -18.46 0.20 -4.91
CA ALA A 129 -19.12 1.08 -3.94
C ALA A 129 -20.32 1.83 -4.52
N ASN A 130 -20.35 2.01 -5.85
CA ASN A 130 -21.40 2.72 -6.59
C ASN A 130 -22.18 1.74 -7.49
N ARG A 131 -22.64 0.64 -6.89
CA ARG A 131 -23.43 -0.39 -7.60
C ARG A 131 -24.66 0.24 -8.27
N GLY A 132 -25.05 -0.33 -9.41
CA GLY A 132 -26.21 0.16 -10.18
C GLY A 132 -25.95 1.42 -11.00
N ARG A 133 -24.68 1.80 -11.23
CA ARG A 133 -24.28 3.00 -12.01
C ARG A 133 -24.81 4.33 -11.43
N VAL A 134 -25.29 4.32 -10.19
CA VAL A 134 -25.71 5.51 -9.45
C VAL A 134 -24.60 5.91 -8.50
N ILE A 135 -24.08 7.12 -8.67
CA ILE A 135 -23.00 7.65 -7.83
C ILE A 135 -23.58 8.04 -6.48
N ARG A 136 -23.11 7.39 -5.41
CA ARG A 136 -23.49 7.69 -4.03
C ARG A 136 -22.63 8.84 -3.49
N TRP A 137 -22.93 10.06 -3.95
CA TRP A 137 -22.13 11.26 -3.64
C TRP A 137 -21.80 11.44 -2.16
N LYS A 138 -22.76 11.22 -1.26
CA LYS A 138 -22.52 11.29 0.20
C LYS A 138 -21.38 10.36 0.65
N GLY A 139 -21.35 9.12 0.13
CA GLY A 139 -20.32 8.13 0.47
C GLY A 139 -18.98 8.40 -0.23
N VAL A 140 -18.99 9.00 -1.43
CA VAL A 140 -17.77 9.47 -2.11
C VAL A 140 -17.15 10.61 -1.32
N VAL A 141 -17.90 11.69 -1.08
CA VAL A 141 -17.42 12.88 -0.37
C VAL A 141 -16.89 12.52 1.02
N HIS A 142 -17.60 11.70 1.79
CA HIS A 142 -17.15 11.25 3.11
C HIS A 142 -15.80 10.54 3.08
N ARG A 143 -15.59 9.63 2.11
CA ARG A 143 -14.32 8.89 1.97
C ARG A 143 -13.19 9.81 1.51
N THR A 144 -13.45 10.67 0.53
CA THR A 144 -12.51 11.66 0.02
C THR A 144 -12.08 12.63 1.13
N MET A 145 -13.02 13.17 1.90
CA MET A 145 -12.72 14.07 3.01
C MET A 145 -11.90 13.40 4.11
N LYS A 146 -12.20 12.14 4.45
CA LYS A 146 -11.37 11.36 5.39
C LYS A 146 -9.94 11.22 4.88
N LEU A 147 -9.75 10.80 3.63
CA LEU A 147 -8.42 10.64 3.04
C LEU A 147 -7.66 11.96 2.97
N ALA A 148 -8.32 13.04 2.54
CA ALA A 148 -7.74 14.38 2.48
C ALA A 148 -7.33 14.89 3.86
N LEU A 149 -8.18 14.71 4.88
CA LEU A 149 -7.87 15.11 6.25
C LEU A 149 -6.67 14.33 6.79
N PHE A 150 -6.62 13.01 6.61
CA PHE A 150 -5.47 12.21 7.02
C PHE A 150 -4.19 12.61 6.29
N ALA A 151 -4.25 12.83 4.97
CA ALA A 151 -3.09 13.28 4.20
C ALA A 151 -2.60 14.66 4.67
N ALA A 152 -3.52 15.58 4.97
CA ALA A 152 -3.20 16.91 5.49
C ALA A 152 -2.57 16.83 6.89
N MET A 153 -3.13 16.02 7.79
CA MET A 153 -2.59 15.80 9.13
C MET A 153 -1.19 15.19 9.08
N LEU A 154 -0.97 14.18 8.24
CA LEU A 154 0.33 13.56 8.05
C LEU A 154 1.36 14.56 7.48
N SER A 155 0.96 15.35 6.49
CA SER A 155 1.83 16.37 5.89
C SER A 155 2.17 17.48 6.89
N ALA A 156 1.22 17.90 7.73
CA ALA A 156 1.47 18.86 8.79
C ALA A 156 2.41 18.30 9.86
N TYR A 157 2.22 17.05 10.27
CA TYR A 157 3.09 16.37 11.23
C TYR A 157 4.53 16.22 10.72
N THR A 158 4.72 15.86 9.46
CA THR A 158 6.06 15.78 8.86
C THR A 158 6.69 17.16 8.73
N PHE A 159 5.91 18.19 8.37
CA PHE A 159 6.40 19.57 8.26
C PHE A 159 6.80 20.17 9.61
N GLU A 160 6.00 20.00 10.67
CA GLU A 160 6.34 20.48 12.01
C GLU A 160 7.62 19.81 12.55
N ASN A 161 7.77 18.50 12.35
CA ASN A 161 8.98 17.78 12.73
C ASN A 161 10.21 18.28 11.96
N LEU A 162 10.07 18.62 10.68
CA LEU A 162 11.13 19.23 9.89
C LEU A 162 11.57 20.59 10.49
N LEU A 163 10.60 21.47 10.80
CA LEU A 163 10.87 22.78 11.40
C LEU A 163 11.54 22.68 12.79
N ARG A 164 11.10 21.73 13.64
CA ARG A 164 11.71 21.51 14.95
C ARG A 164 13.15 21.01 14.85
N THR A 165 13.46 20.24 13.82
CA THR A 165 14.81 19.72 13.60
C THR A 165 15.76 20.85 13.19
N GLU A 166 15.30 21.79 12.34
CA GLU A 166 16.10 22.96 11.97
C GLU A 166 16.30 23.93 13.15
N GLN A 167 15.26 24.21 13.95
CA GLN A 167 15.40 25.14 15.08
C GLN A 167 16.32 24.63 16.21
N ARG A 168 16.43 23.31 16.42
CA ARG A 168 17.39 22.74 17.38
C ARG A 168 18.84 22.82 16.91
N VAL A 169 19.06 22.90 15.60
CA VAL A 169 20.41 23.10 15.03
C VAL A 169 20.82 24.58 15.12
N THR A 170 19.87 25.51 15.08
CA THR A 170 20.13 26.96 15.18
C THR A 170 20.39 27.47 16.60
N VAL A 171 20.25 26.65 17.66
CA VAL A 171 20.67 27.03 19.02
C VAL A 171 22.09 26.51 19.36
N LEU A 172 22.67 25.65 18.53
CA LEU A 172 24.06 25.20 18.65
C LEU A 172 24.97 25.92 17.63
N VAL A 173 25.02 27.25 17.72
CA VAL A 173 25.69 28.19 16.77
C VAL A 173 27.23 28.16 16.85
N LEU A 174 27.85 27.09 17.37
CA LEU A 174 29.31 26.97 17.39
C LEU A 174 29.88 25.75 16.65
N ALA A 175 29.06 24.88 16.03
CA ALA A 175 29.59 23.82 15.16
C ALA A 175 28.77 23.51 13.88
N PRO A 176 28.47 24.50 13.00
CA PRO A 176 27.64 24.26 11.80
C PRO A 176 28.30 23.38 10.71
N SER A 177 29.63 23.20 10.75
CA SER A 177 30.39 22.51 9.70
C SER A 177 30.52 21.00 9.92
N LEU A 178 30.45 20.50 11.16
CA LEU A 178 30.58 19.08 11.46
C LEU A 178 29.21 18.37 11.48
N LEU A 179 28.16 18.97 12.05
CA LEU A 179 26.84 18.34 12.12
C LEU A 179 26.13 18.24 10.76
N ARG A 180 26.36 19.22 9.87
CA ARG A 180 25.82 19.25 8.50
C ARG A 180 26.30 18.05 7.65
N ARG A 181 27.41 17.40 8.06
CA ARG A 181 27.96 16.21 7.41
C ARG A 181 27.30 14.90 7.86
N PHE A 182 26.72 14.86 9.06
CA PHE A 182 26.16 13.64 9.66
C PHE A 182 24.62 13.56 9.60
N TYR A 183 23.92 14.70 9.61
CA TYR A 183 22.47 14.77 9.43
C TYR A 183 22.11 15.39 8.08
N ARG A 184 22.27 14.61 7.00
CA ARG A 184 21.56 14.90 5.74
C ARG A 184 20.09 14.55 5.92
N PHE A 185 19.33 15.46 6.53
CA PHE A 185 17.88 15.43 6.38
C PHE A 185 17.53 15.68 4.90
N PRO A 186 16.44 15.11 4.38
CA PRO A 186 15.98 15.43 3.03
C PRO A 186 15.71 16.94 2.94
N GLU A 187 16.35 17.62 1.98
CA GLU A 187 16.16 19.06 1.71
C GLU A 187 14.75 19.39 1.16
N SER A 188 13.87 18.39 1.04
CA SER A 188 12.50 18.56 0.57
C SER A 188 11.49 17.94 1.54
N PRO A 189 10.35 18.60 1.79
CA PRO A 189 9.28 18.02 2.59
C PRO A 189 8.79 16.72 1.95
N ILE A 190 8.52 15.71 2.77
CA ILE A 190 7.87 14.48 2.33
C ILE A 190 6.41 14.84 2.03
N VAL A 191 6.11 15.03 0.74
CA VAL A 191 4.74 15.16 0.25
C VAL A 191 4.20 13.76 0.03
N PHE A 192 3.11 13.38 0.70
CA PHE A 192 2.43 12.09 0.51
C PHE A 192 1.74 12.03 -0.86
N GLY A 193 2.52 12.02 -1.94
CA GLY A 193 2.05 12.14 -3.31
C GLY A 193 1.09 11.01 -3.70
N ALA A 194 1.33 9.80 -3.21
CA ALA A 194 0.48 8.64 -3.45
C ALA A 194 -0.94 8.80 -2.91
N LEU A 195 -1.11 9.30 -1.68
CA LEU A 195 -2.44 9.52 -1.10
C LEU A 195 -3.23 10.58 -1.89
N HIS A 196 -2.57 11.67 -2.28
CA HIS A 196 -3.17 12.71 -3.12
C HIS A 196 -3.53 12.16 -4.50
N CYS A 197 -2.64 11.37 -5.11
CA CYS A 197 -2.87 10.69 -6.39
C CYS A 197 -4.06 9.73 -6.32
N ILE A 198 -4.14 8.87 -5.30
CA ILE A 198 -5.28 7.96 -5.08
C ILE A 198 -6.57 8.75 -4.89
N CYS A 199 -6.53 9.84 -4.11
CA CYS A 199 -7.68 10.69 -3.86
C CYS A 199 -8.19 11.33 -5.18
N LEU A 200 -7.29 11.93 -5.95
CA LEU A 200 -7.58 12.54 -7.25
C LEU A 200 -8.13 11.51 -8.24
N ASN A 201 -7.44 10.38 -8.42
CA ASN A 201 -7.87 9.33 -9.35
C ASN A 201 -9.20 8.70 -8.94
N SER A 202 -9.49 8.60 -7.65
CA SER A 202 -10.79 8.13 -7.15
C SER A 202 -11.95 9.07 -7.53
N LEU A 203 -11.68 10.37 -7.65
CA LEU A 203 -12.66 11.36 -8.14
C LEU A 203 -12.77 11.32 -9.66
N LEU A 204 -11.63 11.34 -10.37
CA LEU A 204 -11.59 11.35 -11.83
C LEU A 204 -12.15 10.07 -12.47
N CYS A 205 -12.13 8.93 -11.76
CA CYS A 205 -12.73 7.70 -12.27
C CYS A 205 -14.27 7.65 -12.14
N LEU A 206 -14.91 8.55 -11.38
CA LEU A 206 -16.36 8.52 -11.15
C LEU A 206 -17.23 8.57 -12.43
N PRO A 207 -16.94 9.41 -13.43
CA PRO A 207 -17.68 9.40 -14.69
C PRO A 207 -17.63 8.04 -15.39
N PHE A 208 -16.50 7.35 -15.29
CA PHE A 208 -16.31 6.01 -15.87
C PHE A 208 -17.02 4.93 -15.08
N VAL A 209 -17.25 5.10 -13.78
CA VAL A 209 -18.11 4.17 -13.01
C VAL A 209 -19.57 4.25 -13.50
N LYS A 210 -20.03 5.42 -13.95
CA LYS A 210 -21.34 5.58 -14.59
C LYS A 210 -21.36 4.97 -16.00
N TYR A 211 -20.26 5.09 -16.75
CA TYR A 211 -20.10 4.60 -18.12
C TYR A 211 -18.88 3.66 -18.28
N PRO A 212 -18.93 2.43 -17.72
CA PRO A 212 -17.75 1.57 -17.59
C PRO A 212 -17.15 1.09 -18.92
N HIS A 213 -17.94 1.06 -20.00
CA HIS A 213 -17.45 0.72 -21.33
C HIS A 213 -16.40 1.73 -21.86
N LEU A 214 -16.42 2.97 -21.38
CA LEU A 214 -15.42 3.99 -21.72
C LEU A 214 -14.10 3.80 -20.95
N ALA A 215 -14.09 2.98 -19.90
CA ALA A 215 -12.94 2.85 -19.03
C ALA A 215 -11.75 2.14 -19.70
N LEU A 216 -11.98 1.15 -20.58
CA LEU A 216 -10.90 0.49 -21.33
C LEU A 216 -10.25 1.41 -22.37
N PRO A 217 -11.01 2.11 -23.24
CA PRO A 217 -10.44 3.15 -24.10
C PRO A 217 -9.68 4.23 -23.31
N GLY A 218 -10.21 4.66 -22.16
CA GLY A 218 -9.53 5.61 -21.28
C GLY A 218 -8.22 5.07 -20.71
N PHE A 219 -8.18 3.81 -20.28
CA PHE A 219 -6.94 3.13 -19.87
C PHE A 219 -5.91 3.11 -20.99
N LEU A 220 -6.30 2.63 -22.19
CA LEU A 220 -5.41 2.55 -23.35
C LEU A 220 -4.88 3.93 -23.74
N PHE A 221 -5.74 4.95 -23.72
CA PHE A 221 -5.35 6.34 -23.97
C PHE A 221 -4.30 6.82 -22.96
N CYS A 222 -4.55 6.66 -21.65
CA CYS A 222 -3.59 7.07 -20.63
C CYS A 222 -2.23 6.38 -20.80
N GLN A 223 -2.21 5.06 -21.01
CA GLN A 223 -0.95 4.32 -21.17
C GLN A 223 -0.23 4.67 -22.47
N LEU A 224 -0.95 4.73 -23.60
CA LEU A 224 -0.35 5.06 -24.90
C LEU A 224 0.18 6.50 -24.90
N TYR A 225 -0.56 7.45 -24.33
CA TYR A 225 -0.09 8.82 -24.16
C TYR A 225 1.19 8.86 -23.33
N THR A 226 1.23 8.19 -22.17
CA THR A 226 2.44 8.15 -21.34
C THR A 226 3.61 7.47 -22.04
N MET A 227 3.37 6.45 -22.86
CA MET A 227 4.44 5.79 -23.64
C MET A 227 4.97 6.63 -24.79
N LEU A 228 4.11 7.40 -25.48
CA LEU A 228 4.50 8.16 -26.67
C LEU A 228 5.00 9.58 -26.36
N ILE A 229 4.33 10.27 -25.43
CA ILE A 229 4.56 11.69 -25.12
C ILE A 229 5.32 11.85 -23.80
N GLY A 230 5.21 10.89 -22.88
CA GLY A 230 5.85 10.94 -21.57
C GLY A 230 4.93 11.48 -20.48
N THR A 231 5.35 12.57 -19.82
CA THR A 231 4.59 13.17 -18.71
C THR A 231 3.40 13.96 -19.21
N PHE A 232 2.29 13.94 -18.45
CA PHE A 232 1.11 14.71 -18.83
C PHE A 232 1.32 16.22 -18.54
N PRO A 233 0.85 17.16 -19.36
CA PRO A 233 1.17 18.60 -19.19
C PRO A 233 0.72 19.24 -17.86
N LEU A 234 -0.33 18.69 -17.23
CA LEU A 234 -0.78 19.13 -15.90
C LEU A 234 -0.10 18.36 -14.76
N GLU A 235 0.79 17.43 -15.08
CA GLU A 235 1.65 16.77 -14.12
C GLU A 235 2.75 17.75 -13.73
N VAL A 236 2.84 18.06 -12.44
CA VAL A 236 3.88 18.96 -11.93
C VAL A 236 5.20 18.22 -12.05
N ASP A 237 6.11 18.78 -12.84
CA ASP A 237 7.49 18.30 -12.85
C ASP A 237 8.09 18.61 -11.49
N ILE A 238 8.49 17.57 -10.77
CA ILE A 238 9.09 17.72 -9.46
C ILE A 238 10.57 17.43 -9.65
N ASP A 239 11.35 18.49 -9.80
CA ASP A 239 12.83 18.46 -9.91
C ASP A 239 13.50 17.64 -8.79
N ARG A 240 12.79 17.44 -7.67
CA ARG A 240 13.17 16.59 -6.54
C ARG A 240 11.99 15.69 -6.16
N PRO A 241 11.78 14.54 -6.85
CA PRO A 241 10.65 13.70 -6.53
C PRO A 241 10.78 13.22 -5.10
N SER A 242 9.79 13.53 -4.25
CA SER A 242 9.66 12.83 -2.99
C SER A 242 9.49 11.34 -3.28
N LEU A 243 9.89 10.47 -2.36
CA LEU A 243 9.86 9.02 -2.53
C LEU A 243 8.48 8.45 -2.89
N ASP A 244 7.43 9.22 -2.59
CA ASP A 244 6.03 8.84 -2.72
C ASP A 244 5.30 9.66 -3.80
N VAL A 245 6.04 10.37 -4.67
CA VAL A 245 5.43 11.05 -5.83
C VAL A 245 5.08 10.01 -6.88
N MET A 246 3.83 10.05 -7.33
CA MET A 246 3.30 9.13 -8.32
C MET A 246 2.68 9.90 -9.47
N PRO A 247 2.95 9.52 -10.73
CA PRO A 247 2.37 10.17 -11.89
C PRO A 247 0.86 9.97 -11.92
N TRP A 248 0.08 11.01 -11.64
CA TRP A 248 -1.37 10.85 -11.44
C TRP A 248 -2.07 10.33 -12.71
N PHE A 249 -1.63 10.79 -13.89
CA PHE A 249 -2.28 10.50 -15.16
C PHE A 249 -2.10 9.03 -15.61
N SER A 250 -0.89 8.47 -15.52
CA SER A 250 -0.68 7.05 -15.85
C SER A 250 -1.34 6.13 -14.81
N ASN A 251 -1.36 6.54 -13.54
CA ASN A 251 -2.06 5.85 -12.46
C ASN A 251 -3.59 5.91 -12.62
N LEU A 252 -4.14 7.00 -13.17
CA LEU A 252 -5.56 7.09 -13.52
C LEU A 252 -5.94 5.99 -14.51
N GLY A 253 -5.10 5.73 -15.51
CA GLY A 253 -5.31 4.62 -16.44
C GLY A 253 -5.53 3.28 -15.72
N PHE A 254 -4.69 2.94 -14.74
CA PHE A 254 -4.85 1.71 -13.96
C PHE A 254 -6.14 1.70 -13.12
N CYS A 255 -6.58 2.83 -12.57
CA CYS A 255 -7.91 2.94 -11.97
C CYS A 255 -9.03 2.65 -12.97
N LEU A 256 -8.93 3.18 -14.20
CA LEU A 256 -9.92 2.90 -15.25
C LEU A 256 -9.94 1.42 -15.65
N LEU A 257 -8.77 0.77 -15.70
CA LEU A 257 -8.71 -0.69 -15.89
C LEU A 257 -9.47 -1.44 -14.78
N GLY A 258 -9.34 -1.01 -13.52
CA GLY A 258 -10.12 -1.55 -12.41
C GLY A 258 -11.64 -1.40 -12.58
N VAL A 259 -12.09 -0.24 -13.06
CA VAL A 259 -13.51 0.01 -13.38
C VAL A 259 -13.99 -0.88 -14.53
N TRP A 260 -13.18 -1.09 -15.56
CA TRP A 260 -13.52 -2.01 -16.66
C TRP A 260 -13.57 -3.48 -16.20
N LEU A 261 -12.61 -3.92 -15.38
CA LEU A 261 -12.59 -5.28 -14.82
C LEU A 261 -13.82 -5.55 -13.95
N HIS A 262 -14.31 -4.53 -13.24
CA HIS A 262 -15.58 -4.61 -12.52
C HIS A 262 -16.75 -4.91 -13.47
N ASP A 263 -16.86 -4.18 -14.57
CA ASP A 263 -17.92 -4.35 -15.58
C ASP A 263 -17.89 -5.73 -16.25
N ARG A 264 -16.68 -6.29 -16.42
CA ARG A 264 -16.46 -7.67 -16.87
C ARG A 264 -16.69 -8.73 -15.79
N GLN A 265 -17.21 -8.33 -14.63
CA GLN A 265 -17.49 -9.21 -13.49
C GLN A 265 -16.28 -10.00 -13.00
N VAL A 266 -15.06 -9.50 -13.18
CA VAL A 266 -13.83 -10.20 -12.71
C VAL A 266 -13.82 -10.37 -11.19
N HIS A 267 -14.53 -9.50 -10.46
CA HIS A 267 -14.70 -9.58 -9.02
C HIS A 267 -15.62 -10.73 -8.55
N THR A 268 -16.39 -11.36 -9.44
CA THR A 268 -17.25 -12.50 -9.11
C THR A 268 -16.57 -13.84 -9.33
N ILE A 269 -15.35 -13.85 -9.90
CA ILE A 269 -14.55 -15.07 -10.04
C ILE A 269 -14.32 -15.63 -8.64
N GLU A 270 -14.86 -16.82 -8.41
CA GLU A 270 -14.73 -17.53 -7.13
C GLU A 270 -13.26 -17.62 -6.75
N SER A 271 -12.91 -17.14 -5.56
CA SER A 271 -11.54 -17.20 -5.05
C SER A 271 -10.99 -18.63 -4.98
N LEU A 272 -11.88 -19.62 -4.81
CA LEU A 272 -11.56 -21.05 -4.84
C LEU A 272 -11.05 -21.52 -6.22
N ARG A 273 -11.47 -20.87 -7.32
CA ARG A 273 -10.94 -21.18 -8.66
C ARG A 273 -9.55 -20.59 -8.88
N LEU A 274 -9.23 -19.48 -8.22
CA LEU A 274 -7.91 -18.84 -8.32
C LEU A 274 -6.82 -19.62 -7.57
N PHE A 275 -7.19 -20.33 -6.51
CA PHE A 275 -6.27 -21.12 -5.69
C PHE A 275 -6.82 -22.54 -5.52
N PRO A 276 -6.47 -23.49 -6.42
CA PRO A 276 -6.98 -24.85 -6.35
C PRO A 276 -6.49 -25.62 -5.11
N PHE A 277 -5.53 -25.06 -4.36
CA PHE A 277 -5.02 -25.63 -3.13
C PHE A 277 -6.03 -25.46 -2.00
N ARG A 278 -6.63 -26.57 -1.59
CA ARG A 278 -7.56 -26.63 -0.46
C ARG A 278 -6.80 -26.36 0.84
N THR A 279 -6.72 -25.10 1.24
CA THR A 279 -6.18 -24.70 2.55
C THR A 279 -7.17 -25.07 3.66
N ARG A 280 -6.66 -25.46 4.84
CA ARG A 280 -7.50 -25.67 6.03
C ARG A 280 -8.18 -24.39 6.51
N VAL A 281 -7.62 -23.23 6.16
CA VAL A 281 -8.14 -21.90 6.53
C VAL A 281 -9.08 -21.40 5.43
N PRO A 282 -10.28 -20.89 5.78
CA PRO A 282 -11.16 -20.22 4.83
C PRO A 282 -10.44 -19.07 4.13
N PHE A 283 -10.63 -18.92 2.81
CA PHE A 283 -9.95 -17.89 2.02
C PHE A 283 -10.18 -16.45 2.55
N GLU A 284 -11.37 -16.20 3.08
CA GLU A 284 -11.81 -14.92 3.63
C GLU A 284 -11.09 -14.54 4.93
N GLU A 285 -10.47 -15.52 5.58
CA GLU A 285 -9.65 -15.41 6.78
C GLU A 285 -8.15 -15.44 6.47
N SER A 286 -7.78 -15.38 5.19
CA SER A 286 -6.37 -15.22 4.84
C SER A 286 -5.81 -13.90 5.37
N VAL A 287 -4.51 -13.91 5.69
CA VAL A 287 -3.79 -12.70 6.14
C VAL A 287 -3.95 -11.56 5.13
N PHE A 288 -3.89 -11.86 3.83
CA PHE A 288 -4.08 -10.86 2.78
C PHE A 288 -5.50 -10.29 2.75
N CYS A 289 -6.54 -11.11 2.91
CA CYS A 289 -7.90 -10.58 3.06
C CYS A 289 -7.93 -9.56 4.22
N THR A 290 -7.42 -9.93 5.39
CA THR A 290 -7.41 -9.02 6.55
C THR A 290 -6.60 -7.75 6.30
N LEU A 291 -5.41 -7.86 5.71
CA LEU A 291 -4.61 -6.69 5.30
C LEU A 291 -5.35 -5.79 4.32
N GLY A 292 -6.10 -6.35 3.37
CA GLY A 292 -6.90 -5.59 2.41
C GLY A 292 -8.05 -4.83 3.06
N ARG A 293 -8.71 -5.44 4.05
CA ARG A 293 -9.78 -4.82 4.83
C ARG A 293 -9.29 -3.60 5.59
N TRP A 294 -8.07 -3.67 6.08
CA TRP A 294 -7.40 -2.62 6.84
C TRP A 294 -6.38 -1.84 6.00
N SER A 295 -6.40 -1.95 4.67
CA SER A 295 -5.29 -1.50 3.81
C SER A 295 -4.95 -0.02 3.99
N LEU A 296 -5.95 0.84 4.24
CA LEU A 296 -5.72 2.24 4.53
C LEU A 296 -4.99 2.44 5.87
N VAL A 297 -5.40 1.72 6.92
CA VAL A 297 -4.73 1.80 8.23
C VAL A 297 -3.30 1.28 8.13
N VAL A 298 -3.10 0.14 7.45
CA VAL A 298 -1.77 -0.40 7.19
C VAL A 298 -0.90 0.60 6.43
N TYR A 299 -1.46 1.24 5.40
CA TYR A 299 -0.78 2.29 4.64
C TYR A 299 -0.39 3.47 5.52
N LEU A 300 -1.24 3.92 6.44
CA LEU A 300 -0.90 5.06 7.29
C LEU A 300 0.12 4.68 8.39
N CYS A 301 0.01 3.48 8.94
CA CYS A 301 0.85 3.04 10.04
C CYS A 301 2.27 2.65 9.61
N HIS A 302 2.47 2.13 8.38
CA HIS A 302 3.78 1.60 8.01
C HIS A 302 4.87 2.68 7.99
N GLU A 303 4.59 3.89 7.49
CA GLU A 303 5.54 5.00 7.52
C GLU A 303 5.87 5.45 8.96
N MET A 304 4.87 5.47 9.84
CA MET A 304 5.05 5.80 11.26
C MET A 304 5.93 4.81 12.00
N VAL A 305 5.97 3.55 11.55
CA VAL A 305 6.79 2.49 12.15
C VAL A 305 8.18 2.43 11.49
N PHE A 306 8.26 2.48 10.16
CA PHE A 306 9.51 2.25 9.46
C PHE A 306 10.48 3.42 9.52
N VAL A 307 9.99 4.67 9.53
CA VAL A 307 10.90 5.83 9.65
C VAL A 307 11.66 5.78 10.99
N PRO A 308 11.02 5.67 12.17
CA PRO A 308 11.75 5.51 13.43
C PRO A 308 12.62 4.25 13.48
N LEU A 309 12.12 3.13 12.96
CA LEU A 309 12.85 1.86 12.99
C LEU A 309 14.17 1.93 12.20
N THR A 310 14.14 2.51 11.00
CA THR A 310 15.33 2.63 10.15
C THR A 310 16.36 3.59 10.72
N LEU A 311 15.92 4.66 11.39
CA LEU A 311 16.78 5.56 12.15
C LEU A 311 17.42 4.86 13.35
N ALA A 312 16.65 4.08 14.11
CA ALA A 312 17.15 3.30 15.25
C ALA A 312 18.21 2.28 14.82
N VAL A 313 17.95 1.54 13.72
CA VAL A 313 18.93 0.59 13.13
C VAL A 313 20.21 1.29 12.72
N LYS A 314 20.11 2.48 12.10
CA LYS A 314 21.26 3.27 11.67
C LYS A 314 22.11 3.74 12.85
N GLN A 315 21.46 4.16 13.95
CA GLN A 315 22.14 4.58 15.18
C GLN A 315 22.76 3.40 15.94
N TRP A 316 22.11 2.22 15.89
CA TRP A 316 22.61 1.03 16.56
C TRP A 316 23.85 0.45 15.93
N LYS A 317 24.06 0.65 14.62
CA LYS A 317 25.28 0.21 13.92
C LYS A 317 26.47 0.77 14.71
N PRO A 318 27.19 -0.08 15.48
CA PRO A 318 28.24 0.40 16.35
C PRO A 318 29.18 1.22 15.49
N GLN A 319 29.69 2.33 16.00
CA GLN A 319 30.88 2.95 15.44
C GLN A 319 31.95 1.86 15.52
N ALA A 320 32.01 1.02 14.49
CA ALA A 320 32.94 -0.07 14.39
C ALA A 320 34.28 0.61 14.22
N VAL A 321 34.91 0.82 15.38
CA VAL A 321 36.31 1.12 15.66
C VAL A 321 37.01 1.66 14.41
N ALA A 322 36.95 2.99 14.26
CA ALA A 322 37.96 3.69 13.48
C ALA A 322 39.31 3.58 14.19
#